data_AF-A0A2T2WN64-F1
#
_entry.id   AF-A0A2T2WN64-F1
#
_cell.length_a   1.000
_cell.length_b   1.000
_cell.length_c   1.000
_cell.angle_alpha   90.00
_cell.angle_beta   90.00
_cell.angle_gamma   90.00
#
_symmetry.space_group_name_H-M   'P 1'
#
loop_
_entity.id
_entity.type
_entity.pdbx_description
1 polymer ?
#
loop_
_entity_poly.entity_id
_entity_poly.type
_entity_poly.pdbx_seq_one_letter_code
_entity_poly.pdbx_strand_id
1 'polypeptide(L)'
;MGRGPPQSVFLEIVASLHNEHVLAVLARRVGQDGVWMSDGAAADAAGAKAQHAAHKVILSTDPEAHTVFHWVNTVISLVKTFVDGTHHGRGRARRQLYWEEFTYRFNRRPLGTRIADRLLPACLSSNPHPNTI
;
A
#
# COMPACT_ATOMS: atom_id res chain seq x y z
N MET A 1 8.20 10.94 -19.93
CA MET A 1 8.58 9.52 -19.76
C MET A 1 7.69 8.91 -18.70
N GLY A 2 6.81 7.97 -19.05
CA GLY A 2 5.93 7.32 -18.08
C GLY A 2 6.75 6.40 -17.17
N ARG A 3 6.62 6.53 -15.85
CA ARG A 3 7.24 5.58 -14.91
C ARG A 3 6.62 4.19 -15.16
N GLY A 4 7.46 3.16 -15.07
CA GLY A 4 7.02 1.77 -15.16
C GLY A 4 6.08 1.38 -14.01
N PRO A 5 5.54 0.15 -14.02
CA PRO A 5 4.65 -0.33 -12.96
C PRO A 5 5.31 -0.25 -11.57
N PRO A 6 4.51 -0.10 -10.50
CA PRO A 6 5.05 0.03 -9.16
C PRO A 6 5.77 -1.25 -8.77
N GLN A 7 6.98 -1.12 -8.22
CA GLN A 7 7.79 -2.28 -7.81
C GLN A 7 7.19 -2.96 -6.58
N SER A 8 6.85 -2.14 -5.58
CA SER A 8 6.23 -2.56 -4.33
C SER A 8 5.08 -1.65 -3.93
N VAL A 9 4.15 -2.18 -3.14
CA VAL A 9 3.03 -1.46 -2.53
C VAL A 9 2.85 -1.91 -1.09
N PHE A 10 2.28 -1.05 -0.25
CA PHE A 10 1.79 -1.42 1.07
C PHE A 10 0.36 -0.90 1.26
N LEU A 11 -0.41 -1.62 2.08
CA LEU A 11 -1.74 -1.23 2.52
C LEU A 11 -1.80 -1.50 4.02
N GLU A 12 -2.19 -0.50 4.80
CA GLU A 12 -2.20 -0.58 6.26
C GLU A 12 -3.39 0.21 6.80
N ILE A 13 -4.17 -0.43 7.68
CA ILE A 13 -5.26 0.26 8.38
C ILE A 13 -4.64 1.24 9.39
N VAL A 14 -4.97 2.52 9.24
CA VAL A 14 -4.73 3.54 10.27
C VAL A 14 -5.92 3.63 11.22
N ALA A 15 -5.66 3.82 12.51
CA ALA A 15 -6.70 3.94 13.53
C ALA A 15 -7.60 5.18 13.30
N SER A 16 -7.01 6.26 12.80
CA SER A 16 -7.73 7.45 12.34
C SER A 16 -6.90 8.21 11.30
N LEU A 17 -7.53 9.15 10.59
CA LEU A 17 -6.86 10.03 9.63
C LEU A 17 -6.18 11.24 10.30
N HIS A 18 -6.05 11.24 11.63
CA HIS A 18 -5.25 12.25 12.32
C HIS A 18 -3.78 12.07 11.96
N ASN A 19 -3.06 13.19 11.84
CA ASN A 19 -1.67 13.19 11.41
C ASN A 19 -0.80 12.23 12.24
N GLU A 20 -0.97 12.16 13.57
CA GLU A 20 -0.19 11.26 14.42
C GLU A 20 -0.18 9.80 13.95
N HIS A 21 -1.35 9.25 13.59
CA HIS A 21 -1.49 7.85 13.20
C HIS A 21 -0.99 7.62 11.78
N VAL A 22 -1.25 8.56 10.87
CA VAL A 22 -0.79 8.46 9.48
C VAL A 22 0.74 8.60 9.42
N LEU A 23 1.31 9.57 10.13
CA LEU A 23 2.75 9.80 10.19
C LEU A 23 3.49 8.59 10.76
N ALA A 24 2.96 7.95 11.79
CA ALA A 24 3.54 6.74 12.36
C ALA A 24 3.62 5.59 11.34
N VAL A 25 2.62 5.45 10.46
CA VAL A 25 2.64 4.48 9.36
C VAL A 25 3.62 4.90 8.27
N LEU A 26 3.57 6.15 7.82
CA LEU A 26 4.45 6.66 6.76
C LEU A 26 5.92 6.53 7.15
N ALA A 27 6.28 6.88 8.38
CA ALA A 27 7.64 6.74 8.93
C ALA A 27 8.18 5.29 8.88
N ARG A 28 7.29 4.30 9.01
CA ARG A 28 7.66 2.87 8.98
C ARG A 28 7.69 2.28 7.57
N ARG A 29 6.88 2.80 6.65
CA ARG A 29 6.55 2.13 5.38
C ARG A 29 7.08 2.84 4.14
N VAL A 30 7.37 4.13 4.24
CA VAL A 30 7.86 4.94 3.13
C VAL A 30 9.29 5.38 3.44
N GLY A 31 10.20 5.09 2.51
CA GLY A 31 11.59 5.51 2.64
C GLY A 31 11.76 7.03 2.51
N GLN A 32 12.87 7.52 3.07
CA GLN A 32 13.30 8.92 2.97
C GLN A 32 13.88 9.24 1.59
N ASP A 33 14.44 8.24 0.92
CA ASP A 33 15.06 8.39 -0.39
C ASP A 33 14.01 8.48 -1.51
N GLY A 34 14.18 9.48 -2.38
CA GLY A 34 13.36 9.69 -3.56
C GLY A 34 12.39 10.87 -3.43
N VAL A 35 11.42 10.90 -4.35
CA VAL A 35 10.42 11.98 -4.44
C VAL A 35 9.05 11.38 -4.13
N TRP A 36 8.45 11.87 -3.05
CA TRP A 36 7.06 11.57 -2.69
C TRP A 36 6.14 12.30 -3.65
N MET A 37 5.14 11.60 -4.17
CA MET A 37 4.11 12.17 -5.04
C MET A 37 2.75 11.85 -4.41
N SER A 38 1.94 12.87 -4.13
CA SER A 38 0.62 12.68 -3.54
C SER A 38 -0.45 13.56 -4.16
N ASP A 39 -1.71 13.25 -3.83
CA ASP A 39 -2.92 13.95 -4.29
C ASP A 39 -3.22 15.24 -3.52
N GLY A 40 -2.35 15.62 -2.58
CA GLY A 40 -2.47 16.84 -1.79
C GLY A 40 -3.09 16.66 -0.41
N ALA A 41 -3.27 15.42 0.08
CA ALA A 41 -3.68 15.20 1.47
C ALA A 41 -2.68 15.84 2.47
N ALA A 42 -3.20 16.55 3.47
CA ALA A 42 -2.38 17.27 4.45
C ALA A 42 -1.41 16.35 5.24
N ALA A 43 -1.84 15.12 5.50
CA ALA A 43 -1.02 14.13 6.20
C ALA A 43 0.21 13.70 5.38
N ASP A 44 0.11 13.65 4.04
CA ASP A 44 1.24 13.29 3.17
C ASP A 44 2.29 14.41 3.15
N ALA A 45 1.85 15.66 3.09
CA ALA A 45 2.74 16.82 3.17
C ALA A 45 3.44 16.89 4.54
N ALA A 46 2.70 16.62 5.63
CA ALA A 46 3.28 16.51 6.97
C ALA A 46 4.29 15.35 7.04
N GLY A 47 3.99 14.22 6.41
CA GLY A 47 4.85 13.03 6.36
C GLY A 47 6.15 13.30 5.62
N ALA A 48 6.07 13.88 4.44
CA ALA A 48 7.26 14.23 3.68
C ALA A 48 8.14 15.24 4.42
N LYS A 49 7.53 16.24 5.06
CA LYS A 49 8.26 17.21 5.90
C LYS A 49 8.94 16.53 7.09
N ALA A 50 8.24 15.66 7.80
CA ALA A 50 8.78 14.94 8.96
C ALA A 50 9.93 14.00 8.58
N GLN A 51 9.92 13.48 7.35
CA GLN A 51 10.96 12.59 6.83
C GLN A 51 12.06 13.31 6.03
N HIS A 52 11.99 14.64 5.91
CA HIS A 52 12.89 15.43 5.05
C HIS A 52 12.92 14.96 3.58
N ALA A 53 11.82 14.38 3.10
CA ALA A 53 11.70 13.88 1.74
C ALA A 53 11.30 14.99 0.76
N ALA A 54 11.79 14.92 -0.47
CA ALA A 54 11.27 15.76 -1.55
C ALA A 54 9.82 15.39 -1.84
N HIS A 55 8.93 16.38 -1.96
CA HIS A 55 7.50 16.16 -2.13
C HIS A 55 6.94 16.97 -3.30
N LYS A 56 6.25 16.29 -4.22
CA LYS A 56 5.47 16.90 -5.30
C LYS A 56 4.00 16.62 -5.07
N VAL A 57 3.20 17.67 -4.93
CA VAL A 57 1.74 17.57 -4.89
C VAL A 57 1.19 17.69 -6.31
N ILE A 58 0.29 16.81 -6.68
CA ILE A 58 -0.44 16.83 -7.96
C ILE A 58 -1.92 16.65 -7.64
N LEU A 59 -2.73 17.63 -7.97
CA LEU A 59 -4.16 17.59 -7.70
C LEU A 59 -4.88 16.85 -8.82
N SER A 60 -6.06 16.29 -8.52
CA SER A 60 -6.91 15.64 -9.52
C SER A 60 -7.34 16.55 -10.67
N THR A 61 -7.29 17.87 -10.45
CA THR A 61 -7.57 18.91 -11.45
C THR A 61 -6.40 19.18 -12.39
N ASP A 62 -5.20 18.70 -12.07
CA ASP A 62 -4.01 18.96 -12.87
C ASP A 62 -4.04 18.14 -14.17
N PRO A 63 -3.60 18.71 -15.31
CA PRO A 63 -3.62 18.02 -16.60
C PRO A 63 -2.86 16.68 -16.60
N GLU A 64 -1.80 16.58 -15.80
CA GLU A 64 -0.95 15.39 -15.68
C GLU A 64 -1.48 14.32 -14.71
N ALA A 65 -2.54 14.60 -13.95
CA ALA A 65 -3.02 13.74 -12.87
C ALA A 65 -3.32 12.31 -13.36
N HIS A 66 -3.95 12.17 -14.52
CA HIS A 66 -4.27 10.88 -15.12
C HIS A 66 -3.03 10.02 -15.44
N THR A 67 -1.92 10.67 -15.82
CA THR A 67 -0.65 9.99 -16.12
C THR A 67 0.06 9.62 -14.83
N VAL A 68 0.09 10.54 -13.86
CA VAL A 68 0.81 10.34 -12.59
C VAL A 68 0.12 9.28 -11.73
N PHE A 69 -1.21 9.35 -11.62
CA PHE A 69 -1.98 8.42 -10.80
C PHE A 69 -2.40 7.14 -11.53
N HIS A 70 -1.99 6.96 -12.79
CA HIS A 70 -2.34 5.77 -13.57
C HIS A 70 -2.08 4.46 -12.80
N TRP A 71 -0.88 4.32 -12.25
CA TRP A 71 -0.47 3.10 -11.54
C TRP A 71 -1.10 2.97 -10.16
N VAL A 72 -1.27 4.05 -9.39
CA VAL A 72 -1.95 3.94 -8.08
C VAL A 72 -3.42 3.59 -8.26
N ASN A 73 -4.09 4.18 -9.26
CA ASN A 73 -5.47 3.84 -9.61
C ASN A 73 -5.58 2.40 -10.11
N THR A 74 -4.60 1.92 -10.88
CA THR A 74 -4.53 0.52 -11.31
C THR A 74 -4.38 -0.42 -10.11
N VAL A 75 -3.49 -0.11 -9.17
CA VAL A 75 -3.32 -0.89 -7.93
C VAL A 75 -4.61 -0.90 -7.12
N ILE A 76 -5.28 0.24 -6.95
CA ILE A 76 -6.57 0.33 -6.26
C ILE A 76 -7.61 -0.58 -6.92
N SER A 77 -7.69 -0.58 -8.26
CA SER A 77 -8.59 -1.47 -9.00
C SER A 77 -8.24 -2.94 -8.79
N LEU A 78 -6.95 -3.31 -8.81
CA LEU A 78 -6.49 -4.67 -8.54
C LEU A 78 -6.84 -5.14 -7.13
N VAL A 79 -6.68 -4.27 -6.13
CA VAL A 79 -7.07 -4.57 -4.73
C VAL A 79 -8.57 -4.85 -4.64
N LYS A 80 -9.41 -4.01 -5.27
CA LYS A 80 -10.87 -4.20 -5.29
C LYS A 80 -11.23 -5.55 -5.91
N THR A 81 -10.73 -5.82 -7.12
CA THR A 81 -10.96 -7.10 -7.81
C THR A 81 -10.47 -8.29 -6.98
N PHE A 82 -9.32 -8.18 -6.34
CA PHE A 82 -8.78 -9.24 -5.48
C PHE A 82 -9.69 -9.54 -4.29
N VAL A 83 -10.16 -8.51 -3.59
CA VAL A 83 -11.03 -8.64 -2.42
C VAL A 83 -12.40 -9.17 -2.82
N ASP A 84 -13.00 -8.62 -3.88
CA ASP A 84 -14.34 -9.02 -4.34
C ASP A 84 -14.34 -10.43 -4.93
N GLY A 85 -13.27 -10.82 -5.63
CA GLY A 85 -13.14 -12.14 -6.22
C GLY A 85 -12.78 -13.24 -5.20
N THR A 86 -11.73 -13.03 -4.41
CA THR A 86 -11.15 -14.07 -3.54
C THR A 86 -11.94 -14.21 -2.24
N HIS A 87 -12.36 -13.10 -1.66
CA HIS A 87 -13.04 -13.09 -0.37
C HIS A 87 -14.55 -12.87 -0.51
N HIS A 88 -15.08 -12.73 -1.73
CA HIS A 88 -16.52 -12.53 -2.00
C HIS A 88 -17.13 -11.40 -1.17
N GLY A 89 -16.37 -10.32 -0.95
CA GLY A 89 -16.79 -9.20 -0.09
C GLY A 89 -16.97 -9.55 1.40
N ARG A 90 -16.56 -10.75 1.84
CA ARG A 90 -16.78 -11.22 3.22
C ARG A 90 -15.83 -10.54 4.20
N GLY A 91 -16.37 -9.63 4.99
CA GLY A 91 -15.94 -9.37 6.37
C GLY A 91 -15.04 -8.14 6.57
N ARG A 92 -15.64 -7.09 7.14
CA ARG A 92 -14.98 -5.94 7.80
C ARG A 92 -13.91 -6.40 8.83
N ALA A 93 -14.07 -7.58 9.42
CA ALA A 93 -13.26 -8.10 10.53
C ALA A 93 -11.83 -8.52 10.13
N ARG A 94 -11.57 -8.87 8.85
CA ARG A 94 -10.27 -9.39 8.39
C ARG A 94 -9.60 -8.53 7.32
N ARG A 95 -10.00 -7.25 7.19
CA ARG A 95 -9.49 -6.35 6.13
C ARG A 95 -7.97 -6.29 6.07
N GLN A 96 -7.30 -6.17 7.22
CA GLN A 96 -5.84 -6.08 7.25
C GLN A 96 -5.18 -7.34 6.69
N LEU A 97 -5.71 -8.53 7.02
CA LEU A 97 -5.21 -9.80 6.48
C LEU A 97 -5.37 -9.89 4.95
N TYR A 98 -6.49 -9.42 4.40
CA TYR A 98 -6.69 -9.40 2.95
C TYR A 98 -5.73 -8.45 2.25
N TRP A 99 -5.45 -7.30 2.86
CA TRP A 99 -4.46 -6.33 2.37
C TRP A 99 -3.04 -6.86 2.46
N GLU A 100 -2.72 -7.62 3.51
CA GLU A 100 -1.43 -8.29 3.67
C GLU A 100 -1.24 -9.40 2.64
N GLU A 101 -2.26 -10.21 2.36
CA GLU A 101 -2.20 -11.21 1.30
C GLU A 101 -1.96 -10.55 -0.07
N PHE A 102 -2.71 -9.49 -0.38
CA PHE A 102 -2.54 -8.75 -1.62
C PHE A 102 -1.12 -8.19 -1.75
N THR A 103 -0.63 -7.48 -0.73
CA THR A 103 0.72 -6.88 -0.74
C THR A 103 1.81 -7.93 -0.82
N TYR A 104 1.66 -9.07 -0.13
CA TYR A 104 2.59 -10.19 -0.19
C TYR A 104 2.73 -10.71 -1.62
N ARG A 105 1.60 -10.96 -2.30
CA ARG A 105 1.55 -11.45 -3.68
C ARG A 105 2.06 -10.40 -4.68
N PHE A 106 1.60 -9.15 -4.56
CA PHE A 106 1.98 -8.07 -5.47
C PHE A 106 3.49 -7.81 -5.44
N ASN A 107 4.07 -7.72 -4.24
CA ASN A 107 5.50 -7.39 -4.06
C ASN A 107 6.42 -8.56 -4.45
N ARG A 108 5.88 -9.79 -4.53
CA ARG A 108 6.64 -11.00 -4.88
C ARG A 108 6.27 -11.58 -6.24
N ARG A 109 5.44 -10.88 -7.03
CA ARG A 109 5.07 -11.32 -8.39
C ARG A 109 6.23 -11.72 -9.31
N PRO A 110 7.46 -11.15 -9.22
CA PRO A 110 8.58 -11.60 -10.06
C PRO A 110 9.06 -13.03 -9.72
N LEU A 111 8.71 -13.55 -8.54
CA LEU A 111 9.05 -14.92 -8.13
C LEU A 111 8.21 -15.99 -8.84
N GLY A 112 7.07 -15.61 -9.43
CA GLY A 112 6.17 -16.53 -10.12
C GLY A 112 5.68 -17.65 -9.21
N THR A 113 5.88 -18.90 -9.62
CA THR A 113 5.46 -20.10 -8.88
C THR A 113 6.20 -20.29 -7.55
N ARG A 114 7.36 -19.65 -7.36
CA ARG A 114 8.17 -19.74 -6.14
C ARG A 114 7.64 -18.91 -4.97
N ILE A 115 6.50 -18.23 -5.14
CA ILE A 115 5.83 -17.51 -4.05
C ILE A 115 5.43 -18.48 -2.93
N ALA A 116 4.97 -19.69 -3.28
CA ALA A 116 4.59 -20.72 -2.32
C ALA A 116 5.78 -21.19 -1.47
N ASP A 117 6.94 -21.40 -2.11
CA ASP A 117 8.17 -21.80 -1.43
C ASP A 117 8.63 -20.76 -0.39
N ARG A 118 8.34 -19.48 -0.62
CA ARG A 118 8.63 -18.40 0.32
C ARG A 118 7.57 -18.24 1.41
N LEU A 119 6.36 -18.74 1.15
CA LEU A 119 5.27 -18.68 2.13
C LEU A 119 5.51 -19.68 3.26
N LEU A 120 5.99 -20.88 2.94
CA LEU A 120 6.31 -21.92 3.94
C LEU A 120 7.19 -21.44 5.10
N PRO A 121 8.40 -20.89 4.87
CA PRO A 121 9.24 -20.38 5.96
C PRO A 121 8.60 -19.19 6.68
N ALA A 122 7.83 -18.34 5.97
CA ALA A 122 7.12 -17.24 6.61
C ALA A 122 6.09 -17.76 7.62
N CYS A 123 5.30 -18.78 7.26
CA CYS A 123 4.33 -19.43 8.15
C CYS A 123 5.01 -20.07 9.36
N LEU A 124 6.16 -20.74 9.18
CA LEU A 124 6.92 -21.34 10.27
C LEU A 124 7.48 -20.30 11.25
N SER A 125 7.79 -19.10 10.77
CA SER A 125 8.31 -17.99 11.59
C SER A 125 7.23 -17.07 12.17
N SER A 126 5.97 -17.21 11.72
CA SER A 126 4.88 -16.31 12.11
C SER A 126 4.20 -16.76 13.40
N ASN A 127 3.86 -15.80 14.25
CA ASN A 127 2.97 -16.06 15.38
C ASN A 127 1.53 -16.24 14.89
N PRO A 128 0.71 -17.06 15.57
CA PRO A 128 -0.70 -17.18 15.26
C PRO A 128 -1.37 -15.81 15.34
N HIS A 129 -2.18 -15.47 14.34
CA HIS A 129 -2.93 -14.21 14.37
C HIS A 129 -3.90 -14.24 15.57
N PRO A 130 -3.99 -13.17 16.37
CA PRO A 130 -4.93 -13.11 17.47
C PRO A 130 -6.35 -13.31 16.93
N ASN A 131 -7.04 -14.36 17.40
CA ASN A 131 -8.44 -14.59 17.07
C ASN A 131 -9.30 -13.60 17.86
N THR A 132 -9.43 -12.38 17.35
CA THR A 132 -10.53 -11.49 17.76
C THR A 132 -11.81 -12.02 17.13
N ILE A 133 -12.58 -12.77 17.92
CA ILE A 133 -13.98 -13.15 17.64
C ILE A 133 -14.85 -11.90 17.77
#